data_AF-A0A3D2CA90-F1
#
_entry.id   AF-A0A3D2CA90-F1
#
_cell.length_a   1.000
_cell.length_b   1.000
_cell.length_c   1.000
_cell.angle_alpha   90.00
_cell.angle_beta   90.00
_cell.angle_gamma   90.00
#
_symmetry.space_group_name_H-M   'P 1'
#
loop_
_entity.id
_entity.type
_entity.pdbx_description
1 polymer ?
#
loop_
_entity_poly.entity_id
_entity_poly.type
_entity_poly.pdbx_seq_one_letter_code
_entity_poly.pdbx_strand_id
1 'polypeptide(L)'
;TLCFTGVSGGYSIVNVRFDPEQQTLSLLTGGIPAAGHQSGRQLLDDFVERHPWIGSMLSGGARVIPIGPPMARFDDGPLVRIGDAARQVFAAHGSGIGAQLIAAEALATTLADGNSPWDYSRRWHRTWGSHFCGSVAFARFSRSLSTEDLRDLFATGLLAPRLAGRALVQERLGLGAHVLPDVAGMLLGAAKAPRWLARMAPLAGVMARLELHHSQYPASPDRVSAWGAARDALLDRMIPPSA
;
A
#
# COMPACT_ATOMS: atom_id res chain seq x y z
N THR A 1 -2.11 21.46 8.40
CA THR A 1 -1.22 20.31 8.16
C THR A 1 -0.45 20.54 6.89
N LEU A 2 0.86 20.32 6.92
CA LEU A 2 1.75 20.32 5.76
C LEU A 2 2.29 18.91 5.54
N CYS A 3 2.40 18.48 4.29
CA CYS A 3 2.90 17.15 3.94
C CYS A 3 3.91 17.28 2.81
N PHE A 4 5.12 16.78 3.04
CA PHE A 4 6.20 16.72 2.07
C PHE A 4 6.44 15.26 1.70
N THR A 5 6.37 14.92 0.42
CA THR A 5 6.59 13.56 -0.09
C THR A 5 7.84 13.53 -0.97
N GLY A 6 8.60 12.45 -0.91
CA GLY A 6 9.83 12.25 -1.70
C GLY A 6 11.04 13.04 -1.19
N VAL A 7 11.03 13.51 0.06
CA VAL A 7 12.09 14.36 0.65
C VAL A 7 13.50 13.77 0.59
N SER A 8 13.62 12.43 0.55
CA SER A 8 14.89 11.70 0.40
C SER A 8 14.80 10.66 -0.72
N GLY A 9 13.96 10.90 -1.72
CA GLY A 9 13.63 9.98 -2.80
C GLY A 9 12.67 8.86 -2.37
N GLY A 10 12.14 8.14 -3.36
CA GLY A 10 11.26 6.99 -3.17
C GLY A 10 10.05 7.29 -2.26
N TYR A 11 9.74 6.35 -1.37
CA TYR A 11 8.70 6.49 -0.35
C TYR A 11 9.29 7.17 0.90
N SER A 12 9.45 8.47 0.86
CA SER A 12 9.83 9.29 2.02
C SER A 12 8.79 10.37 2.29
N ILE A 13 8.47 10.60 3.56
CA ILE A 13 7.43 11.55 3.97
C ILE A 13 7.85 12.33 5.21
N VAL A 14 7.49 13.61 5.25
CA VAL A 14 7.47 14.44 6.45
C VAL A 14 6.10 15.11 6.53
N ASN A 15 5.33 14.78 7.55
CA ASN A 15 4.03 15.36 7.84
C ASN A 15 4.13 16.19 9.11
N VAL A 16 3.67 17.44 9.01
CA VAL A 16 3.75 18.44 10.06
C VAL A 16 2.33 18.93 10.36
N ARG A 17 1.88 18.72 11.59
CA ARG A 17 0.60 19.23 12.08
C ARG A 17 0.81 20.07 13.33
N PHE A 18 0.40 21.32 13.26
CA PHE A 18 0.39 22.23 14.40
C PHE A 18 -1.00 22.29 15.03
N ASP A 19 -1.06 22.19 16.35
CA ASP A 19 -2.23 22.46 17.18
C ASP A 19 -2.02 23.81 17.89
N PRO A 20 -2.77 24.86 17.52
CA PRO A 20 -2.61 26.18 18.11
C PRO A 20 -3.17 26.28 19.53
N GLU A 21 -4.11 25.43 19.93
CA GLU A 21 -4.70 25.48 21.28
C GLU A 21 -3.72 24.89 22.30
N GLN A 22 -3.11 23.77 21.94
CA GLN A 22 -2.13 23.10 22.80
C GLN A 22 -0.70 23.62 22.59
N GLN A 23 -0.48 24.44 21.56
CA GLN A 23 0.86 24.87 21.12
C GLN A 23 1.78 23.66 20.85
N THR A 24 1.22 22.58 20.29
CA THR A 24 1.97 21.34 20.03
C THR A 24 2.17 21.12 18.54
N LEU A 25 3.32 20.52 18.20
CA LEU A 25 3.66 20.10 16.85
C LEU A 25 3.72 18.58 16.80
N SER A 26 2.87 17.98 15.98
CA SER A 26 2.94 16.57 15.63
C SER A 26 3.73 16.40 14.34
N LEU A 27 4.81 15.63 14.45
CA LEU A 27 5.68 15.26 13.33
C LEU A 27 5.53 13.77 13.05
N LEU A 28 5.30 13.42 11.79
CA LEU A 28 5.36 12.04 11.31
C LEU A 28 6.33 11.97 10.15
N THR A 29 7.29 11.08 10.25
CA THR A 29 8.27 10.82 9.19
C THR A 29 8.25 9.35 8.81
N GLY A 30 8.54 9.08 7.55
CA GLY A 30 8.59 7.72 7.02
C GLY A 30 9.61 7.62 5.90
N GLY A 31 10.27 6.48 5.80
CA GLY A 31 11.26 6.17 4.79
C GLY A 31 11.40 4.66 4.66
N ILE A 32 12.09 4.17 3.61
CA ILE A 32 12.36 2.75 3.40
C ILE A 32 13.89 2.52 3.41
N PRO A 33 14.51 2.33 4.60
CA PRO A 33 15.95 2.07 4.71
C PRO A 33 16.44 0.88 3.91
N ALA A 34 15.64 -0.17 3.82
CA ALA A 34 15.96 -1.37 3.04
C ALA A 34 16.09 -1.10 1.53
N ALA A 35 15.61 0.06 1.04
CA ALA A 35 15.77 0.51 -0.34
C ALA A 35 16.87 1.59 -0.50
N GLY A 36 17.72 1.78 0.52
CA GLY A 36 18.82 2.75 0.49
C GLY A 36 18.42 4.18 0.83
N HIS A 37 17.20 4.42 1.33
CA HIS A 37 16.74 5.74 1.75
C HIS A 37 16.98 6.00 3.24
N GLN A 38 16.90 7.27 3.66
CA GLN A 38 16.95 7.60 5.09
C GLN A 38 15.80 6.93 5.86
N SER A 39 16.07 6.58 7.11
CA SER A 39 15.03 6.13 8.04
C SER A 39 14.13 7.29 8.44
N GLY A 40 12.90 6.97 8.87
CA GLY A 40 12.00 7.97 9.45
C GLY A 40 12.65 8.71 10.62
N ARG A 41 13.46 8.02 11.45
CA ARG A 41 14.16 8.67 12.55
C ARG A 41 15.19 9.70 12.06
N GLN A 42 16.01 9.35 11.08
CA GLN A 42 16.96 10.30 10.48
C GLN A 42 16.25 11.51 9.86
N LEU A 43 15.16 11.28 9.11
CA LEU A 43 14.35 12.36 8.54
C LEU A 43 13.75 13.29 9.62
N LEU A 44 13.36 12.73 10.76
CA LEU A 44 12.84 13.51 11.89
C LEU A 44 13.94 14.36 12.51
N ASP A 45 15.09 13.75 12.81
CA ASP A 45 16.23 14.43 13.43
C ASP A 45 16.72 15.57 12.52
N ASP A 46 16.91 15.31 11.21
CA ASP A 46 17.29 16.31 10.20
C ASP A 46 16.25 17.44 10.05
N PHE A 47 14.96 17.11 10.22
CA PHE A 47 13.90 18.10 10.16
C PHE A 47 13.92 18.99 11.39
N VAL A 48 14.05 18.42 12.59
CA VAL A 48 14.12 19.19 13.84
C VAL A 48 15.35 20.09 13.87
N GLU A 49 16.51 19.58 13.47
CA GLU A 49 17.77 20.34 13.43
C GLU A 49 17.66 21.60 12.56
N ARG A 50 16.96 21.51 11.42
CA ARG A 50 16.76 22.65 10.50
C ARG A 50 15.73 23.68 10.98
N HIS A 51 14.97 23.37 12.03
CA HIS A 51 13.84 24.18 12.48
C HIS A 51 13.96 24.48 13.99
N PRO A 52 14.81 25.46 14.39
CA PRO A 52 15.15 25.72 15.80
C PRO A 52 13.97 26.20 16.66
N TRP A 53 12.82 26.53 16.05
CA TRP A 53 11.58 26.85 16.74
C TRP A 53 10.82 25.62 17.26
N ILE A 54 11.23 24.42 16.86
CA ILE A 54 10.66 23.16 17.34
C ILE A 54 11.22 22.89 18.74
N GLY A 55 10.31 22.87 19.73
CA GLY A 55 10.66 22.61 21.13
C GLY A 55 10.99 21.14 21.43
N SER A 56 11.08 20.82 22.72
CA SER A 56 11.37 19.47 23.20
C SER A 56 10.28 18.46 22.81
N MET A 57 10.69 17.22 22.51
CA MET A 57 9.76 16.12 22.27
C MET A 57 8.93 15.82 23.53
N LEU A 58 7.60 15.94 23.42
CA LEU A 58 6.67 15.59 24.49
C LEU A 58 6.41 14.07 24.55
N SER A 59 6.19 13.47 23.40
CA SER A 59 5.97 12.03 23.24
C SER A 59 6.28 11.62 21.80
N GLY A 60 6.83 10.44 21.60
CA GLY A 60 7.13 9.94 20.27
C GLY A 60 7.65 8.52 20.29
N GLY A 61 7.74 7.93 19.10
CA GLY A 61 8.28 6.59 18.91
C GLY A 61 8.52 6.28 17.44
N ALA A 62 9.18 5.16 17.21
CA ALA A 62 9.41 4.63 15.87
C ALA A 62 9.09 3.14 15.85
N ARG A 63 8.45 2.70 14.77
CA ARG A 63 8.14 1.31 14.50
C ARG A 63 8.33 0.98 13.03
N VAL A 64 8.64 -0.28 12.77
CA VAL A 64 8.68 -0.82 11.41
C VAL A 64 7.26 -1.07 10.95
N ILE A 65 6.96 -0.67 9.71
CA ILE A 65 5.69 -0.96 9.05
C ILE A 65 5.94 -2.11 8.05
N PRO A 66 5.20 -3.23 8.11
CA PRO A 66 5.42 -4.35 7.20
C PRO A 66 4.88 -4.04 5.80
N ILE A 67 5.73 -3.49 4.94
CA ILE A 67 5.42 -3.21 3.53
C ILE A 67 5.68 -4.46 2.69
N GLY A 68 4.64 -5.25 2.46
CA GLY A 68 4.71 -6.49 1.66
C GLY A 68 3.33 -7.11 1.47
N PRO A 69 3.23 -8.25 0.77
CA PRO A 69 1.95 -8.94 0.65
C PRO A 69 1.50 -9.43 2.04
N PRO A 70 0.18 -9.44 2.33
CA PRO A 70 -0.37 -10.10 3.51
C PRO A 70 0.15 -11.54 3.63
N MET A 71 0.25 -12.07 4.83
CA MET A 71 0.58 -13.49 5.01
C MET A 71 -0.39 -14.37 4.20
N ALA A 72 0.07 -15.51 3.68
CA ALA A 72 -0.81 -16.40 2.90
C ALA A 72 -1.86 -17.12 3.78
N ARG A 73 -1.60 -17.20 5.09
CA ARG A 73 -2.46 -17.76 6.13
C ARG A 73 -2.34 -16.91 7.39
N PHE A 74 -3.45 -16.65 8.07
CA PHE A 74 -3.47 -15.84 9.30
C PHE A 74 -3.61 -16.67 10.58
N ASP A 75 -4.15 -17.87 10.46
CA ASP A 75 -4.41 -18.79 11.55
C ASP A 75 -3.28 -19.82 11.76
N ASP A 76 -3.12 -20.25 13.01
CA ASP A 76 -2.30 -21.38 13.45
C ASP A 76 -3.01 -22.09 14.61
N GLY A 77 -3.86 -23.05 14.26
CA GLY A 77 -4.80 -23.67 15.20
C GLY A 77 -5.76 -22.62 15.79
N PRO A 78 -5.77 -22.40 17.12
CA PRO A 78 -6.63 -21.38 17.75
C PRO A 78 -6.07 -19.95 17.66
N LEU A 79 -4.81 -19.77 17.24
CA LEU A 79 -4.17 -18.45 17.18
C LEU A 79 -4.46 -17.77 15.85
N VAL A 80 -4.75 -16.46 15.88
CA VAL A 80 -4.99 -15.65 14.67
C VAL A 80 -4.15 -14.39 14.71
N ARG A 81 -3.45 -14.12 13.61
CA ARG A 81 -2.71 -12.88 13.38
C ARG A 81 -3.58 -11.91 12.60
N ILE A 82 -3.62 -10.64 13.01
CA ILE A 82 -4.32 -9.55 12.30
C ILE A 82 -3.45 -8.28 12.28
N GLY A 83 -3.80 -7.32 11.42
CA GLY A 83 -3.08 -6.06 11.28
C GLY A 83 -1.63 -6.27 10.86
N ASP A 84 -0.71 -5.54 11.48
CA ASP A 84 0.73 -5.61 11.19
C ASP A 84 1.30 -7.03 11.39
N ALA A 85 0.79 -7.78 12.38
CA ALA A 85 1.23 -9.16 12.62
C ALA A 85 0.88 -10.12 11.46
N ALA A 86 -0.12 -9.77 10.65
CA ALA A 86 -0.52 -10.48 9.43
C ALA A 86 -0.08 -9.77 8.13
N ARG A 87 0.69 -8.67 8.25
CA ARG A 87 1.06 -7.78 7.14
C ARG A 87 -0.15 -7.22 6.38
N GLN A 88 -1.22 -6.93 7.10
CA GLN A 88 -2.44 -6.32 6.54
C GLN A 88 -2.28 -4.79 6.50
N VAL A 89 -1.27 -4.33 5.76
CA VAL A 89 -0.95 -2.90 5.58
C VAL A 89 -1.09 -2.55 4.11
N PHE A 90 -1.71 -1.41 3.82
CA PHE A 90 -1.82 -0.93 2.45
C PHE A 90 -0.47 -0.40 1.96
N ALA A 91 0.26 -1.22 1.20
CA ALA A 91 1.67 -1.01 0.90
C ALA A 91 1.97 0.25 0.07
N ALA A 92 0.99 0.77 -0.68
CA ALA A 92 1.16 1.98 -1.48
C ALA A 92 1.48 3.23 -0.63
N HIS A 93 0.96 3.30 0.60
CA HIS A 93 1.20 4.41 1.51
C HIS A 93 1.33 3.99 3.00
N GLY A 94 1.63 2.73 3.26
CA GLY A 94 1.94 2.23 4.60
C GLY A 94 0.84 2.38 5.66
N SER A 95 -0.42 2.60 5.28
CA SER A 95 -1.49 2.75 6.28
C SER A 95 -1.98 1.39 6.75
N GLY A 96 -1.88 1.15 8.06
CA GLY A 96 -2.35 -0.07 8.71
C GLY A 96 -3.58 0.12 9.60
N ILE A 97 -3.87 1.33 10.11
CA ILE A 97 -4.91 1.55 11.13
C ILE A 97 -6.31 1.18 10.64
N GLY A 98 -6.71 1.63 9.44
CA GLY A 98 -8.01 1.24 8.88
C GLY A 98 -8.07 -0.26 8.58
N ALA A 99 -6.99 -0.79 8.00
CA ALA A 99 -6.88 -2.19 7.62
C ALA A 99 -6.96 -3.16 8.82
N GLN A 100 -6.32 -2.82 9.95
CA GLN A 100 -6.37 -3.64 11.17
C GLN A 100 -7.77 -3.60 11.81
N LEU A 101 -8.50 -2.49 11.74
CA LEU A 101 -9.87 -2.41 12.24
C LEU A 101 -10.81 -3.28 11.41
N ILE A 102 -10.70 -3.18 10.08
CA ILE A 102 -11.44 -4.06 9.14
C ILE A 102 -11.10 -5.54 9.41
N ALA A 103 -9.83 -5.85 9.64
CA ALA A 103 -9.40 -7.20 9.95
C ALA A 103 -9.94 -7.73 11.28
N ALA A 104 -9.94 -6.89 12.32
CA ALA A 104 -10.49 -7.22 13.63
C ALA A 104 -12.00 -7.46 13.56
N GLU A 105 -12.74 -6.58 12.88
CA GLU A 105 -14.17 -6.74 12.64
C GLU A 105 -14.46 -8.02 11.86
N ALA A 106 -13.77 -8.26 10.75
CA ALA A 106 -13.96 -9.46 9.94
C ALA A 106 -13.67 -10.76 10.73
N LEU A 107 -12.67 -10.75 11.61
CA LEU A 107 -12.39 -11.87 12.50
C LEU A 107 -13.52 -12.06 13.51
N ALA A 108 -13.91 -11.00 14.22
CA ALA A 108 -14.96 -11.04 15.23
C ALA A 108 -16.29 -11.56 14.64
N THR A 109 -16.71 -11.02 13.51
CA THR A 109 -17.93 -11.45 12.80
C THR A 109 -17.84 -12.91 12.36
N THR A 110 -16.70 -13.33 11.79
CA THR A 110 -16.52 -14.72 11.35
C THR A 110 -16.67 -15.71 12.52
N LEU A 111 -16.09 -15.38 13.68
CA LEU A 111 -16.20 -16.21 14.88
C LEU A 111 -17.60 -16.16 15.49
N ALA A 112 -18.26 -15.01 15.50
CA ALA A 112 -19.64 -14.85 15.99
C ALA A 112 -20.64 -15.67 15.17
N ASP A 113 -20.40 -15.83 13.87
CA ASP A 113 -21.16 -16.70 12.97
C ASP A 113 -20.90 -18.21 13.22
N GLY A 114 -20.09 -18.58 14.21
CA GLY A 114 -19.72 -19.96 14.51
C GLY A 114 -18.70 -20.57 13.55
N ASN A 115 -18.01 -19.76 12.73
CA ASN A 115 -16.99 -20.25 11.80
C ASN A 115 -15.60 -20.28 12.45
N SER A 116 -14.65 -20.92 11.77
CA SER A 116 -13.29 -21.11 12.27
C SER A 116 -12.34 -19.94 11.94
N PRO A 117 -11.19 -19.83 12.64
CA PRO A 117 -10.07 -19.00 12.22
C PRO A 117 -9.64 -19.17 10.75
N TRP A 118 -9.74 -20.39 10.22
CA TRP A 118 -9.44 -20.68 8.82
C TRP A 118 -10.45 -20.01 7.87
N ASP A 119 -11.72 -19.99 8.25
CA ASP A 119 -12.76 -19.29 7.48
C ASP A 119 -12.50 -17.78 7.42
N TYR A 120 -11.93 -17.20 8.48
CA TYR A 120 -11.48 -15.80 8.48
C TYR A 120 -10.37 -15.58 7.46
N SER A 121 -9.30 -16.41 7.47
CA SER A 121 -8.22 -16.36 6.48
C SER A 121 -8.79 -16.37 5.06
N ARG A 122 -9.69 -17.32 4.77
CA ARG A 122 -10.33 -17.47 3.46
C ARG A 122 -11.21 -16.29 3.08
N ARG A 123 -12.09 -15.81 3.97
CA ARG A 123 -12.99 -14.68 3.72
C ARG A 123 -12.16 -13.41 3.46
N TRP A 124 -11.20 -13.11 4.34
CA TRP A 124 -10.36 -11.92 4.20
C TRP A 124 -9.57 -11.91 2.90
N HIS A 125 -8.95 -13.03 2.52
CA HIS A 125 -8.18 -13.10 1.27
C HIS A 125 -9.04 -12.93 0.02
N ARG A 126 -10.27 -13.45 0.01
CA ARG A 126 -11.21 -13.29 -1.11
C ARG A 126 -11.77 -11.89 -1.21
N THR A 127 -11.99 -11.23 -0.07
CA THR A 127 -12.57 -9.88 -0.03
C THR A 127 -11.52 -8.80 -0.26
N TRP A 128 -10.37 -8.90 0.40
CA TRP A 128 -9.37 -7.84 0.49
C TRP A 128 -8.01 -8.20 -0.08
N GLY A 129 -7.68 -9.50 -0.16
CA GLY A 129 -6.32 -9.93 -0.45
C GLY A 129 -5.76 -9.42 -1.77
N SER A 130 -6.56 -9.40 -2.84
CA SER A 130 -6.14 -8.86 -4.14
C SER A 130 -5.88 -7.36 -4.08
N HIS A 131 -6.68 -6.61 -3.32
CA HIS A 131 -6.54 -5.17 -3.16
C HIS A 131 -5.22 -4.83 -2.45
N PHE A 132 -4.91 -5.54 -1.36
CA PHE A 132 -3.65 -5.37 -0.63
C PHE A 132 -2.45 -5.83 -1.46
N CYS A 133 -2.52 -6.96 -2.18
CA CYS A 133 -1.43 -7.38 -3.06
C CYS A 133 -1.27 -6.45 -4.27
N GLY A 134 -2.35 -5.90 -4.81
CA GLY A 134 -2.32 -4.87 -5.84
C GLY A 134 -1.62 -3.60 -5.34
N SER A 135 -1.82 -3.22 -4.08
CA SER A 135 -1.08 -2.10 -3.46
C SER A 135 0.42 -2.37 -3.36
N VAL A 136 0.83 -3.63 -3.15
CA VAL A 136 2.25 -4.03 -3.15
C VAL A 136 2.84 -3.94 -4.54
N ALA A 137 2.09 -4.39 -5.56
CA ALA A 137 2.48 -4.25 -6.94
C ALA A 137 2.68 -2.76 -7.28
N PHE A 138 1.69 -1.92 -6.98
CA PHE A 138 1.78 -0.48 -7.19
C PHE A 138 2.94 0.16 -6.42
N ALA A 139 3.19 -0.24 -5.17
CA ALA A 139 4.32 0.24 -4.39
C ALA A 139 5.67 -0.16 -4.99
N ARG A 140 5.81 -1.35 -5.57
CA ARG A 140 7.03 -1.77 -6.29
C ARG A 140 7.23 -0.94 -7.57
N PHE A 141 6.17 -0.75 -8.34
CA PHE A 141 6.20 0.07 -9.56
C PHE A 141 6.54 1.53 -9.28
N SER A 142 5.83 2.18 -8.35
CA SER A 142 6.06 3.60 -8.03
C SER A 142 7.47 3.87 -7.53
N ARG A 143 8.08 2.93 -6.79
CA ARG A 143 9.47 3.03 -6.33
C ARG A 143 10.52 2.85 -7.42
N SER A 144 10.18 2.27 -8.57
CA SER A 144 11.10 2.18 -9.71
C SER A 144 11.12 3.43 -10.59
N LEU A 145 10.27 4.43 -10.29
CA LEU A 145 10.21 5.68 -11.04
C LEU A 145 11.20 6.70 -10.46
N SER A 146 11.93 7.38 -11.34
CA SER A 146 12.70 8.57 -10.97
C SER A 146 11.79 9.79 -10.72
N THR A 147 12.36 10.87 -10.19
CA THR A 147 11.64 12.15 -10.05
C THR A 147 11.21 12.71 -11.42
N GLU A 148 12.03 12.56 -12.46
CA GLU A 148 11.72 12.95 -13.83
C GLU A 148 10.59 12.11 -14.41
N ASP A 149 10.61 10.81 -14.17
CA ASP A 149 9.54 9.88 -14.53
C ASP A 149 8.22 10.29 -13.89
N LEU A 150 8.21 10.59 -12.58
CA LEU A 150 7.01 11.07 -11.90
C LEU A 150 6.53 12.39 -12.51
N ARG A 151 7.42 13.37 -12.71
CA ARG A 151 7.09 14.67 -13.31
C ARG A 151 6.44 14.49 -14.68
N ASP A 152 7.01 13.65 -15.52
CA ASP A 152 6.46 13.36 -16.83
C ASP A 152 5.10 12.65 -16.75
N LEU A 153 4.97 11.62 -15.90
CA LEU A 153 3.72 10.91 -15.70
C LEU A 153 2.60 11.86 -15.24
N PHE A 154 2.88 12.79 -14.32
CA PHE A 154 1.93 13.84 -13.94
C PHE A 154 1.57 14.76 -15.11
N ALA A 155 2.55 15.17 -15.93
CA ALA A 155 2.32 16.02 -17.09
C ALA A 155 1.43 15.37 -18.16
N THR A 156 1.41 14.03 -18.25
CA THR A 156 0.50 13.32 -19.17
C THR A 156 -0.98 13.32 -18.76
N GLY A 157 -1.28 13.63 -17.49
CA GLY A 157 -2.63 13.53 -16.93
C GLY A 157 -3.10 12.12 -16.61
N LEU A 158 -2.26 11.08 -16.81
CA LEU A 158 -2.57 9.69 -16.45
C LEU A 158 -2.74 9.48 -14.94
N LEU A 159 -2.08 10.29 -14.11
CA LEU A 159 -2.30 10.38 -12.66
C LEU A 159 -3.17 11.59 -12.30
N ALA A 160 -4.35 11.70 -12.92
CA ALA A 160 -5.29 12.75 -12.58
C ALA A 160 -5.60 12.77 -11.06
N PRO A 161 -5.78 13.95 -10.44
CA PRO A 161 -5.98 14.09 -8.99
C PRO A 161 -7.09 13.18 -8.42
N ARG A 162 -8.15 12.94 -9.18
CA ARG A 162 -9.25 12.05 -8.78
C ARG A 162 -8.80 10.60 -8.65
N LEU A 163 -8.03 10.09 -9.61
CA LEU A 163 -7.52 8.72 -9.58
C LEU A 163 -6.49 8.53 -8.47
N ALA A 164 -5.59 9.50 -8.31
CA ALA A 164 -4.64 9.53 -7.20
C ALA A 164 -5.38 9.56 -5.85
N GLY A 165 -6.43 10.38 -5.72
CA GLY A 165 -7.28 10.46 -4.54
C GLY A 165 -7.92 9.11 -4.17
N ARG A 166 -8.50 8.39 -5.15
CA ARG A 166 -9.09 7.05 -4.94
C ARG A 166 -8.08 6.04 -4.41
N ALA A 167 -6.85 6.07 -4.95
CA ALA A 167 -5.77 5.21 -4.45
C ALA A 167 -5.38 5.58 -3.00
N LEU A 168 -5.34 6.87 -2.66
CA LEU A 168 -5.02 7.35 -1.31
C LEU A 168 -6.09 7.00 -0.27
N VAL A 169 -7.36 6.93 -0.66
CA VAL A 169 -8.46 6.50 0.22
C VAL A 169 -8.67 4.99 0.23
N GLN A 170 -7.77 4.21 -0.39
CA GLN A 170 -7.82 2.75 -0.43
C GLN A 170 -9.11 2.22 -1.08
N GLU A 171 -9.65 2.94 -2.07
CA GLU A 171 -10.76 2.43 -2.84
C GLU A 171 -10.30 1.31 -3.78
N ARG A 172 -11.11 0.25 -3.88
CA ARG A 172 -10.86 -0.80 -4.88
C ARG A 172 -11.00 -0.20 -6.28
N LEU A 173 -9.89 -0.18 -7.01
CA LEU A 173 -9.87 0.10 -8.44
C LEU A 173 -10.46 -1.10 -9.19
N GLY A 174 -11.79 -1.18 -9.26
CA GLY A 174 -12.50 -2.19 -10.05
C GLY A 174 -12.86 -1.70 -11.45
N LEU A 175 -13.27 -2.60 -12.34
CA LEU A 175 -13.87 -2.26 -13.64
C LEU A 175 -15.39 -2.03 -13.54
N GLY A 176 -15.87 -1.51 -12.40
CA GLY A 176 -17.29 -1.27 -12.18
C GLY A 176 -17.77 0.01 -12.88
N ALA A 177 -19.09 0.14 -13.05
CA ALA A 177 -19.71 1.30 -13.72
C ALA A 177 -19.31 2.68 -13.14
N HIS A 178 -18.87 2.71 -11.88
CA HIS A 178 -18.34 3.91 -11.21
C HIS A 178 -16.99 4.41 -11.76
N VAL A 179 -16.30 3.63 -12.60
CA VAL A 179 -15.00 3.97 -13.23
C VAL A 179 -15.15 4.50 -14.66
N LEU A 180 -16.31 4.27 -15.29
CA LEU A 180 -16.61 4.72 -16.66
C LEU A 180 -16.32 6.22 -16.94
N PRO A 181 -16.58 7.17 -16.01
CA PRO A 181 -16.27 8.58 -16.25
C PRO A 181 -14.77 8.86 -16.42
N ASP A 182 -13.90 8.03 -15.82
CA ASP A 182 -12.45 8.20 -15.86
C ASP A 182 -11.81 7.48 -17.06
N VAL A 183 -12.52 6.53 -17.68
CA VAL A 183 -12.03 5.71 -18.80
C VAL A 183 -11.72 6.55 -20.05
N ALA A 184 -12.54 7.55 -20.36
CA ALA A 184 -12.29 8.42 -21.52
C ALA A 184 -11.01 9.26 -21.35
N GLY A 185 -10.78 9.81 -20.16
CA GLY A 185 -9.56 10.55 -19.82
C GLY A 185 -8.32 9.66 -19.80
N MET A 186 -8.44 8.45 -19.26
CA MET A 186 -7.39 7.43 -19.31
C MET A 186 -7.05 7.03 -20.74
N LEU A 187 -8.04 6.79 -21.61
CA LEU A 187 -7.82 6.41 -23.02
C LEU A 187 -7.19 7.54 -23.84
N LEU A 188 -7.60 8.79 -23.60
CA LEU A 188 -6.99 9.96 -24.24
C LEU A 188 -5.56 10.20 -23.74
N GLY A 189 -5.30 10.06 -22.43
CA GLY A 189 -3.96 10.13 -21.86
C GLY A 189 -3.06 9.00 -22.36
N ALA A 190 -3.61 7.79 -22.46
CA ALA A 190 -2.98 6.61 -23.01
C ALA A 190 -2.51 6.82 -24.45
N ALA A 191 -3.37 7.38 -25.31
CA ALA A 191 -3.02 7.71 -26.70
C ALA A 191 -1.90 8.78 -26.79
N LYS A 192 -1.86 9.71 -25.83
CA LYS A 192 -0.84 10.77 -25.76
C LYS A 192 0.47 10.31 -25.10
N ALA A 193 0.48 9.15 -24.45
CA ALA A 193 1.62 8.67 -23.66
C ALA A 193 1.88 7.16 -23.85
N PRO A 194 2.18 6.70 -25.09
CA PRO A 194 2.37 5.28 -25.38
C PRO A 194 3.50 4.64 -24.56
N ARG A 195 4.53 5.43 -24.18
CA ARG A 195 5.60 4.96 -23.28
C ARG A 195 5.06 4.55 -21.90
N TRP A 196 4.12 5.31 -21.36
CA TRP A 196 3.55 5.05 -20.04
C TRP A 196 2.56 3.90 -20.07
N LEU A 197 1.80 3.77 -21.16
CA LEU A 197 1.01 2.56 -21.39
C LEU A 197 1.89 1.31 -21.34
N ALA A 198 3.00 1.30 -22.08
CA ALA A 198 3.91 0.17 -22.11
C ALA A 198 4.50 -0.15 -20.73
N ARG A 199 4.81 0.87 -19.92
CA ARG A 199 5.32 0.71 -18.55
C ARG A 199 4.25 0.29 -17.54
N MET A 200 3.01 0.73 -17.70
CA MET A 200 1.90 0.42 -16.77
C MET A 200 1.17 -0.88 -17.13
N ALA A 201 1.23 -1.35 -18.39
CA ALA A 201 0.56 -2.57 -18.83
C ALA A 201 0.99 -3.83 -18.04
N PRO A 202 2.29 -4.05 -17.73
CA PRO A 202 2.70 -5.14 -16.87
C PRO A 202 2.09 -5.06 -15.47
N LEU A 203 2.03 -3.87 -14.87
CA LEU A 203 1.40 -3.63 -13.58
C LEU A 203 -0.09 -3.99 -13.62
N ALA A 204 -0.83 -3.46 -14.60
CA ALA A 204 -2.25 -3.76 -14.77
C ALA A 204 -2.50 -5.26 -14.97
N GLY A 205 -1.66 -5.93 -15.78
CA GLY A 205 -1.72 -7.37 -16.00
C GLY A 205 -1.49 -8.18 -14.73
N VAL A 206 -0.54 -7.78 -13.87
CA VAL A 206 -0.30 -8.44 -12.58
C VAL A 206 -1.46 -8.20 -11.62
N MET A 207 -1.97 -6.97 -11.51
CA MET A 207 -3.13 -6.66 -10.66
C MET A 207 -4.38 -7.46 -11.07
N ALA A 208 -4.64 -7.61 -12.37
CA ALA A 208 -5.75 -8.44 -12.87
C ALA A 208 -5.55 -9.93 -12.54
N ARG A 209 -4.31 -10.45 -12.68
CA ARG A 209 -3.99 -11.83 -12.30
C ARG A 209 -4.10 -12.06 -10.79
N LEU A 210 -3.75 -11.07 -9.97
CA LEU A 210 -3.92 -11.14 -8.51
C LEU A 210 -5.40 -11.19 -8.11
N GLU A 211 -6.27 -10.43 -8.77
CA GLU A 211 -7.72 -10.52 -8.55
C GLU A 211 -8.25 -11.93 -8.82
N LEU A 212 -7.87 -12.52 -9.97
CA LEU A 212 -8.24 -13.90 -10.30
C LEU A 212 -7.63 -14.91 -9.31
N HIS A 213 -6.36 -14.73 -8.95
CA HIS A 213 -5.66 -15.62 -8.03
C HIS A 213 -6.29 -15.65 -6.63
N HIS A 214 -6.75 -14.50 -6.13
CA HIS A 214 -7.40 -14.38 -4.84
C HIS A 214 -8.86 -14.86 -4.84
N SER A 215 -9.59 -14.76 -5.96
CA SER A 215 -10.92 -15.37 -6.06
C SER A 215 -10.87 -16.90 -5.92
N GLN A 216 -9.73 -17.50 -6.29
CA GLN A 216 -9.44 -18.92 -6.18
C GLN A 216 -8.74 -19.31 -4.87
N TYR A 217 -8.77 -18.46 -3.83
CA TYR A 217 -8.14 -18.77 -2.54
C TYR A 217 -8.59 -20.16 -2.04
N PRO A 218 -7.64 -21.02 -1.58
CA PRO A 218 -7.92 -22.42 -1.28
C PRO A 218 -9.08 -22.63 -0.33
N ALA A 219 -9.85 -23.69 -0.57
CA ALA A 219 -10.89 -24.14 0.36
C ALA A 219 -10.30 -24.86 1.59
N SER A 220 -9.13 -25.50 1.43
CA SER A 220 -8.43 -26.25 2.47
C SER A 220 -7.04 -25.67 2.76
N PRO A 221 -6.54 -25.77 4.02
CA PRO A 221 -5.24 -25.24 4.43
C PRO A 221 -4.05 -25.85 3.66
N ASP A 222 -4.14 -27.12 3.24
CA ASP A 222 -3.01 -27.87 2.66
C ASP A 222 -2.47 -27.26 1.36
N ARG A 223 -3.31 -26.50 0.65
CA ARG A 223 -2.94 -25.86 -0.63
C ARG A 223 -2.44 -24.42 -0.46
N VAL A 224 -2.43 -23.87 0.75
CA VAL A 224 -2.11 -22.46 0.99
C VAL A 224 -0.66 -22.13 0.73
N SER A 225 0.26 -23.03 1.07
CA SER A 225 1.70 -22.83 0.80
C SER A 225 1.94 -22.64 -0.70
N ALA A 226 1.43 -23.57 -1.51
CA ALA A 226 1.54 -23.50 -2.97
C ALA A 226 0.83 -22.27 -3.57
N TRP A 227 -0.35 -21.94 -3.04
CA TRP A 227 -1.07 -20.72 -3.43
C TRP A 227 -0.25 -19.45 -3.12
N GLY A 228 0.32 -19.36 -1.91
CA GLY A 228 1.16 -18.23 -1.50
C GLY A 228 2.41 -18.07 -2.36
N ALA A 229 3.08 -19.19 -2.68
CA ALA A 229 4.22 -19.17 -3.60
C ALA A 229 3.83 -18.68 -5.01
N ALA A 230 2.67 -19.10 -5.51
CA ALA A 230 2.16 -18.63 -6.81
C ALA A 230 1.81 -17.14 -6.80
N ARG A 231 1.22 -16.61 -5.72
CA ARG A 231 1.01 -15.17 -5.52
C ARG A 231 2.33 -14.40 -5.55
N ASP A 232 3.33 -14.88 -4.83
CA ASP A 232 4.62 -14.19 -4.74
C ASP A 232 5.33 -14.19 -6.10
N ALA A 233 5.26 -15.30 -6.85
CA ALA A 233 5.73 -15.36 -8.22
C ALA A 233 5.03 -14.38 -9.18
N LEU A 234 3.74 -14.06 -8.97
CA LEU A 234 3.05 -13.02 -9.75
C LEU A 234 3.62 -11.62 -9.43
N LEU A 235 3.91 -11.33 -8.17
CA LEU A 235 4.45 -10.05 -7.73
C LEU A 235 5.89 -9.82 -8.18
N ASP A 236 6.69 -10.89 -8.27
CA ASP A 236 8.11 -10.80 -8.64
C ASP A 236 8.34 -10.59 -10.15
N ARG A 237 7.40 -11.01 -11.00
CA ARG A 237 7.44 -10.80 -12.46
C ARG A 237 7.43 -9.33 -12.90
N MET A 238 7.14 -8.38 -12.01
CA MET A 238 7.09 -6.96 -12.35
C MET A 238 8.42 -6.23 -12.26
N ILE A 239 9.43 -6.83 -11.62
CA ILE A 239 10.75 -6.23 -11.53
C ILE A 239 11.50 -6.71 -12.77
N PRO A 240 11.78 -5.87 -13.79
CA PRO A 240 12.74 -6.27 -14.80
C PRO A 240 14.05 -6.59 -14.06
N PRO A 241 14.77 -7.68 -14.43
CA PRO A 241 16.08 -7.93 -13.85
C PRO A 241 16.89 -6.64 -14.02
N SER A 242 17.46 -6.16 -12.92
CA SER A 242 18.35 -5.00 -12.91
C SER A 242 19.37 -5.17 -14.02
N ALA A 243 19.31 -4.27 -15.02
CA ALA A 243 20.34 -4.12 -16.04
C ALA A 243 21.54 -3.38 -15.45
#